data_AF-A0A6P0L9E4-F1
#
_entry.id   AF-A0A6P0L9E4-F1
#
_cell.length_a   1.000
_cell.length_b   1.000
_cell.length_c   1.000
_cell.angle_alpha   90.00
_cell.angle_beta   90.00
_cell.angle_gamma   90.00
#
_symmetry.space_group_name_H-M   'P 1'
#
loop_
_entity.id
_entity.type
_entity.pdbx_description
1 polymer ?
#
loop_
_entity_poly.entity_id
_entity_poly.type
_entity_poly.pdbx_seq_one_letter_code
_entity_poly.pdbx_strand_id
1 'polypeptide(L)'
;MLDRVLDQVVTAKEPFNRYETVKDAVETIDGFLVPGQEEFLFNKVKSLPEDALIVEVGSYKGRSTAAMAFACVGTNRKIYCIDPWIGKCHDIPEKTAFQVWKENIDKYQLTPHIKSFQGYSLEILKRWGELTGDKTIDFVFIDGSHEYVDVLTDFGLLLPLMKVGGWMAFHDVVETWPGSDYVWHDIAKFRLTDHEYSTTLACGRVKTAQELCEELQELHELRTVLVQSQQLQESGSIELEQSQTKLKQTQDQLQQNQEQLHETKDQLQQTQDQLQQTQDQLQNANAKIEVGQTKLQQTQDQLQQTQEQLQNTQVELVQSQKLQESKSTELQQTQYELHHTKLEVAAMKTSKFWKLRSHWFKFKGLVGLPTDNQ
;
A
#
# COMPACT_ATOMS: atom_id res chain seq x y z
N MET A 1 -30.77 38.69 -63.95
CA MET A 1 -31.06 37.90 -62.73
C MET A 1 -31.83 38.73 -61.71
N LEU A 2 -31.40 39.97 -61.44
CA LEU A 2 -32.10 40.93 -60.58
C LEU A 2 -33.62 41.07 -60.86
N ASP A 3 -34.01 41.28 -62.11
CA ASP A 3 -35.44 41.42 -62.50
C ASP A 3 -36.26 40.16 -62.19
N ARG A 4 -35.64 38.98 -62.26
CA ARG A 4 -36.30 37.70 -61.96
C ARG A 4 -36.50 37.52 -60.45
N VAL A 5 -35.51 37.89 -59.64
CA VAL A 5 -35.62 37.85 -58.17
C VAL A 5 -36.68 38.85 -57.71
N LEU A 6 -36.67 40.06 -58.26
CA LEU A 6 -37.69 41.07 -57.98
C LEU A 6 -39.09 40.60 -58.38
N ASP A 7 -39.28 40.05 -59.58
CA ASP A 7 -40.56 39.53 -60.04
C ASP A 7 -41.07 38.37 -59.15
N GLN A 8 -40.17 37.50 -58.69
CA GLN A 8 -40.50 36.42 -57.75
C GLN A 8 -40.91 36.92 -56.37
N VAL A 9 -40.23 37.94 -55.82
CA VAL A 9 -40.65 38.55 -54.55
C VAL A 9 -42.01 39.26 -54.70
N VAL A 10 -42.19 40.03 -55.79
CA VAL A 10 -43.43 40.78 -56.08
C VAL A 10 -44.63 39.87 -56.22
N THR A 11 -44.45 38.69 -56.84
CA THR A 11 -45.54 37.75 -57.08
C THR A 11 -45.92 36.92 -55.85
N ALA A 12 -45.17 37.05 -54.74
CA ALA A 12 -45.44 36.57 -53.37
C ALA A 12 -45.87 35.09 -53.21
N LYS A 13 -45.79 34.27 -54.26
CA LYS A 13 -46.43 32.96 -54.31
C LYS A 13 -45.52 31.77 -54.05
N GLU A 14 -44.20 31.90 -54.27
CA GLU A 14 -43.30 30.74 -54.23
C GLU A 14 -42.04 31.01 -53.39
N PRO A 15 -41.70 30.11 -52.45
CA PRO A 15 -40.47 30.19 -51.65
C PRO A 15 -39.19 30.05 -52.49
N PHE A 16 -38.11 30.71 -52.06
CA PHE A 16 -36.79 30.48 -52.63
C PHE A 16 -36.21 29.16 -52.11
N ASN A 17 -35.88 28.25 -53.03
CA ASN A 17 -35.44 26.90 -52.66
C ASN A 17 -33.93 26.77 -52.44
N ARG A 18 -33.11 27.68 -52.94
CA ARG A 18 -31.65 27.60 -52.84
C ARG A 18 -31.01 28.98 -52.77
N TYR A 19 -29.95 29.14 -51.98
CA TYR A 19 -29.29 30.43 -51.80
C TYR A 19 -28.74 31.01 -53.10
N GLU A 20 -28.26 30.17 -54.02
CA GLU A 20 -27.69 30.60 -55.30
C GLU A 20 -28.67 31.39 -56.17
N THR A 21 -29.98 31.24 -55.92
CA THR A 21 -31.01 32.01 -56.64
C THR A 21 -31.08 33.47 -56.20
N VAL A 22 -30.63 33.77 -54.99
CA VAL A 22 -30.64 35.12 -54.37
C VAL A 22 -29.24 35.65 -54.08
N LYS A 23 -28.19 34.84 -54.28
CA LYS A 23 -26.79 35.18 -54.03
C LYS A 23 -26.38 36.53 -54.61
N ASP A 24 -26.59 36.72 -55.91
CA ASP A 24 -26.22 37.98 -56.59
C ASP A 24 -26.93 39.20 -55.97
N ALA A 25 -28.16 39.04 -55.47
CA ALA A 25 -28.89 40.12 -54.81
C ALA A 25 -28.28 40.46 -53.45
N VAL A 26 -28.00 39.43 -52.63
CA VAL A 26 -27.40 39.57 -51.30
C VAL A 26 -25.99 40.16 -51.38
N GLU A 27 -25.16 39.69 -52.31
CA GLU A 27 -23.78 40.16 -52.49
C GLU A 27 -23.69 41.62 -52.97
N THR A 28 -24.78 42.23 -53.45
CA THR A 28 -24.81 43.67 -53.75
C THR A 28 -24.92 44.56 -52.51
N ILE A 29 -25.24 43.98 -51.36
CA ILE A 29 -25.35 44.69 -50.09
C ILE A 29 -24.01 44.57 -49.38
N ASP A 30 -23.33 45.70 -49.20
CA ASP A 30 -22.09 45.74 -48.43
C ASP A 30 -22.29 45.20 -47.00
N GLY A 31 -21.32 44.42 -46.51
CA GLY A 31 -21.32 43.88 -45.16
C GLY A 31 -20.12 42.96 -44.94
N PHE A 32 -19.82 42.64 -43.68
CA PHE A 32 -18.59 41.95 -43.27
C PHE A 32 -18.72 40.42 -43.20
N LEU A 33 -19.67 39.84 -43.92
CA LEU A 33 -19.76 38.39 -44.09
C LEU A 33 -18.72 37.89 -45.10
N VAL A 34 -18.10 36.74 -44.80
CA VAL A 34 -17.20 36.04 -45.71
C VAL A 34 -17.97 34.96 -46.51
N PRO A 35 -17.48 34.56 -47.70
CA PRO A 35 -18.21 33.65 -48.57
C PRO A 35 -18.68 32.36 -47.86
N GLY A 36 -19.98 32.07 -47.98
CA GLY A 36 -20.61 30.87 -47.44
C GLY A 36 -21.36 31.11 -46.11
N GLN A 37 -21.15 32.24 -45.44
CA GLN A 37 -21.90 32.59 -44.24
C GLN A 37 -23.33 33.02 -44.57
N GLU A 38 -23.54 33.71 -45.68
CA GLU A 38 -24.87 34.08 -46.15
C GLU A 38 -25.70 32.85 -46.50
N GLU A 39 -25.08 31.89 -47.18
CA GLU A 39 -25.71 30.61 -47.51
C GLU A 39 -26.06 29.83 -46.26
N PHE A 40 -25.16 29.80 -45.26
CA PHE A 40 -25.42 29.18 -43.97
C PHE A 40 -26.64 29.80 -43.30
N LEU A 41 -26.70 31.14 -43.18
CA LEU A 41 -27.82 31.86 -42.57
C LEU A 41 -29.13 31.63 -43.33
N PHE A 42 -29.12 31.71 -44.67
CA PHE A 42 -30.28 31.42 -45.50
C PHE A 42 -30.80 30.00 -45.26
N ASN A 43 -29.92 29.00 -45.33
CA ASN A 43 -30.29 27.60 -45.16
C ASN A 43 -30.75 27.29 -43.72
N LYS A 44 -30.15 27.92 -42.72
CA LYS A 44 -30.57 27.80 -41.32
C LYS A 44 -31.97 28.36 -41.13
N VAL A 45 -32.27 29.57 -41.61
CA VAL A 45 -33.63 30.14 -41.51
C VAL A 45 -34.65 29.33 -42.29
N LYS A 46 -34.27 28.83 -43.47
CA LYS A 46 -35.13 27.99 -44.31
C LYS A 46 -35.51 26.66 -43.62
N SER A 47 -34.65 26.10 -42.77
CA SER A 47 -34.92 24.83 -42.09
C SER A 47 -35.85 24.97 -40.86
N LEU A 48 -36.14 26.21 -40.43
CA LEU A 48 -37.02 26.50 -39.30
C LEU A 48 -38.50 26.33 -39.66
N PRO A 49 -39.42 26.26 -38.66
CA PRO A 49 -40.86 26.31 -38.90
C PRO A 49 -41.30 27.50 -39.78
N GLU A 50 -42.42 27.34 -40.49
CA GLU A 50 -42.96 28.34 -41.42
C GLU A 50 -43.42 29.64 -40.74
N ASP A 51 -43.57 29.65 -39.42
CA ASP A 51 -43.93 30.79 -38.58
C ASP A 51 -42.83 31.18 -37.58
N ALA A 52 -41.60 30.71 -37.81
CA ALA A 52 -40.46 30.92 -36.93
C ALA A 52 -40.16 32.41 -36.70
N LEU A 53 -39.77 32.73 -35.47
CA LEU A 53 -39.28 34.05 -35.09
C LEU A 53 -37.75 34.03 -35.05
N ILE A 54 -37.15 34.93 -35.82
CA ILE A 54 -35.71 35.11 -35.92
C ILE A 54 -35.33 36.46 -35.29
N VAL A 55 -34.25 36.50 -34.53
CA VAL A 55 -33.65 37.74 -34.02
C VAL A 55 -32.25 37.90 -34.58
N GLU A 56 -31.95 39.09 -35.07
CA GLU A 56 -30.61 39.49 -35.47
C GLU A 56 -30.17 40.66 -34.57
N VAL A 57 -29.02 40.53 -33.93
CA VAL A 57 -28.37 41.60 -33.17
C VAL A 57 -27.15 42.06 -33.95
N GLY A 58 -27.17 43.31 -34.40
CA GLY A 58 -26.22 43.83 -35.37
C GLY A 58 -26.68 43.54 -36.80
N SER A 59 -27.24 44.55 -37.46
CA SER A 59 -27.80 44.42 -38.82
C SER A 59 -27.05 45.27 -39.83
N TYR A 60 -26.26 46.26 -39.38
CA TYR A 60 -25.45 47.15 -40.21
C TYR A 60 -26.20 47.64 -41.47
N LYS A 61 -25.70 47.33 -42.67
CA LYS A 61 -26.30 47.66 -43.98
C LYS A 61 -27.27 46.60 -44.50
N GLY A 62 -27.43 45.47 -43.81
CA GLY A 62 -28.50 44.48 -44.05
C GLY A 62 -28.12 43.26 -44.89
N ARG A 63 -26.83 42.93 -45.04
CA ARG A 63 -26.38 41.78 -45.86
C ARG A 63 -26.86 40.44 -45.28
N SER A 64 -26.56 40.17 -44.01
CA SER A 64 -27.07 39.02 -43.23
C SER A 64 -28.60 39.05 -43.17
N THR A 65 -29.18 40.21 -42.87
CA THR A 65 -30.63 40.43 -42.84
C THR A 65 -31.29 39.98 -44.15
N ALA A 66 -30.76 40.40 -45.30
CA ALA A 66 -31.31 40.07 -46.61
C ALA A 66 -31.20 38.58 -46.90
N ALA A 67 -30.04 37.96 -46.60
CA ALA A 67 -29.85 36.51 -46.76
C ALA A 67 -30.92 35.73 -45.99
N MET A 68 -31.16 36.07 -44.72
CA MET A 68 -32.21 35.46 -43.91
C MET A 68 -33.62 35.78 -44.41
N ALA A 69 -33.88 37.02 -44.84
CA ALA A 69 -35.20 37.48 -45.24
C ALA A 69 -35.67 36.84 -46.55
N PHE A 70 -34.76 36.54 -47.49
CA PHE A 70 -35.11 35.77 -48.68
C PHE A 70 -35.63 34.36 -48.33
N ALA A 71 -35.11 33.73 -47.26
CA ALA A 71 -35.63 32.45 -46.75
C ALA A 71 -37.00 32.57 -46.05
N CYS A 72 -37.48 33.79 -45.79
CA CYS A 72 -38.80 34.05 -45.23
C CYS A 72 -39.87 34.26 -46.32
N VAL A 73 -39.49 34.50 -47.57
CA VAL A 73 -40.44 34.73 -48.68
C VAL A 73 -41.32 33.50 -48.89
N GLY A 74 -42.63 33.70 -48.99
CA GLY A 74 -43.63 32.63 -49.10
C GLY A 74 -44.04 32.00 -47.76
N THR A 75 -43.54 32.53 -46.63
CA THR A 75 -43.76 31.97 -45.29
C THR A 75 -44.28 33.03 -44.31
N ASN A 76 -44.64 32.62 -43.10
CA ASN A 76 -45.02 33.51 -42.00
C ASN A 76 -43.85 33.88 -41.07
N ARG A 77 -42.61 33.45 -41.39
CA ARG A 77 -41.41 33.76 -40.62
C ARG A 77 -41.21 35.26 -40.51
N LYS A 78 -40.71 35.71 -39.36
CA LYS A 78 -40.41 37.12 -39.09
C LYS A 78 -39.02 37.28 -38.49
N ILE A 79 -38.28 38.25 -39.02
CA ILE A 79 -36.97 38.66 -38.51
C ILE A 79 -37.12 39.94 -37.70
N TYR A 80 -36.54 39.97 -36.52
CA TYR A 80 -36.47 41.13 -35.64
C TYR A 80 -35.02 41.61 -35.60
N CYS A 81 -34.75 42.71 -36.30
CA CYS A 81 -33.42 43.30 -36.42
C CYS A 81 -33.22 44.33 -35.31
N ILE A 82 -32.17 44.17 -34.51
CA ILE A 82 -31.81 45.06 -33.40
C ILE A 82 -30.45 45.66 -33.69
N ASP A 83 -30.43 46.97 -33.90
CA ASP A 83 -29.20 47.71 -34.17
C ASP A 83 -29.43 49.18 -33.78
N PRO A 84 -28.47 49.86 -33.14
CA PRO A 84 -28.64 51.27 -32.81
C PRO A 84 -28.56 52.18 -34.05
N TRP A 85 -27.96 51.73 -35.16
CA TRP A 85 -27.71 52.47 -36.40
C TRP A 85 -27.22 53.90 -36.14
N ILE A 86 -26.17 54.03 -35.34
CA ILE A 86 -25.68 55.32 -34.84
C ILE A 86 -25.00 56.10 -35.97
N GLY A 87 -25.48 57.33 -36.21
CA GLY A 87 -24.80 58.30 -37.06
C GLY A 87 -24.92 58.04 -38.56
N LYS A 88 -23.92 58.54 -39.30
CA LYS A 88 -23.83 58.41 -40.75
C LYS A 88 -23.19 57.07 -41.13
N CYS A 89 -23.62 56.52 -42.26
CA CYS A 89 -22.94 55.37 -42.85
C CYS A 89 -21.50 55.78 -43.18
N HIS A 90 -20.52 55.02 -42.69
CA HIS A 90 -19.10 55.36 -42.83
C HIS A 90 -18.70 55.58 -44.31
N ASP A 91 -19.20 54.70 -45.19
CA ASP A 91 -18.86 54.73 -46.62
C ASP A 91 -19.81 55.59 -47.47
N ILE A 92 -20.95 56.02 -46.89
CA ILE A 92 -21.97 56.84 -47.57
C ILE A 92 -22.37 57.99 -46.61
N PRO A 93 -21.48 58.99 -46.42
CA PRO A 93 -21.64 59.99 -45.37
C PRO A 93 -22.88 60.87 -45.53
N GLU A 94 -23.49 60.90 -46.73
CA GLU A 94 -24.74 61.61 -46.99
C GLU A 94 -25.94 60.95 -46.27
N LYS A 95 -25.89 59.62 -46.05
CA LYS A 95 -27.00 58.83 -45.50
C LYS A 95 -26.72 58.34 -44.09
N THR A 96 -27.77 58.24 -43.28
CA THR A 96 -27.67 57.54 -41.98
C THR A 96 -27.49 56.04 -42.20
N ALA A 97 -26.87 55.33 -41.25
CA ALA A 97 -26.74 53.87 -41.33
C ALA A 97 -28.11 53.19 -41.50
N PHE A 98 -29.13 53.67 -40.76
CA PHE A 98 -30.50 53.17 -40.87
C PHE A 98 -31.11 53.39 -42.25
N GLN A 99 -30.89 54.55 -42.89
CA GLN A 99 -31.39 54.81 -44.25
C GLN A 99 -30.77 53.86 -45.26
N VAL A 100 -29.46 53.62 -45.19
CA VAL A 100 -28.77 52.67 -46.08
C VAL A 100 -29.33 51.27 -45.90
N TRP A 101 -29.45 50.80 -44.65
CA TRP A 101 -30.07 49.52 -44.33
C TRP A 101 -31.49 49.43 -44.92
N LYS A 102 -32.32 50.43 -44.66
CA LYS A 102 -33.73 50.44 -45.09
C LYS A 102 -33.87 50.40 -46.61
N GLU A 103 -33.07 51.18 -47.33
CA GLU A 103 -33.05 51.19 -48.79
C GLU A 103 -32.62 49.83 -49.37
N ASN A 104 -31.62 49.17 -48.77
CA ASN A 104 -31.18 47.85 -49.21
C ASN A 104 -32.27 46.78 -49.02
N ILE A 105 -32.99 46.82 -47.90
CA ILE A 105 -34.11 45.92 -47.63
C ILE A 105 -35.31 46.21 -48.54
N ASP A 106 -35.64 47.48 -48.76
CA ASP A 106 -36.75 47.91 -49.62
C ASP A 106 -36.49 47.63 -51.10
N LYS A 107 -35.24 47.78 -51.56
CA LYS A 107 -34.81 47.46 -52.93
C LYS A 107 -35.26 46.07 -53.35
N TYR A 108 -35.25 45.10 -52.43
CA TYR A 108 -35.66 43.72 -52.66
C TYR A 108 -37.04 43.37 -52.10
N GLN A 109 -37.81 44.37 -51.64
CA GLN A 109 -39.16 44.20 -51.09
C GLN A 109 -39.24 43.20 -49.92
N LEU A 110 -38.17 43.15 -49.11
CA LEU A 110 -38.06 42.20 -47.99
C LEU A 110 -38.70 42.73 -46.69
N THR A 111 -39.05 44.03 -46.65
CA THR A 111 -39.67 44.71 -45.51
C THR A 111 -40.85 43.96 -44.88
N PRO A 112 -41.77 43.31 -45.62
CA PRO A 112 -42.88 42.58 -45.01
C PRO A 112 -42.45 41.47 -44.03
N HIS A 113 -41.24 40.94 -44.15
CA HIS A 113 -40.72 39.86 -43.30
C HIS A 113 -39.92 40.37 -42.09
N ILE A 114 -39.69 41.68 -41.98
CA ILE A 114 -38.75 42.26 -41.02
C ILE A 114 -39.46 43.29 -40.12
N LYS A 115 -39.14 43.24 -38.82
CA LYS A 115 -39.42 44.32 -37.86
C LYS A 115 -38.08 44.84 -37.34
N SER A 116 -37.80 46.11 -37.55
CA SER A 116 -36.58 46.74 -37.02
C SER A 116 -36.83 47.43 -35.69
N PHE A 117 -35.87 47.32 -34.78
CA PHE A 117 -35.79 48.05 -33.52
C PHE A 117 -34.50 48.85 -33.50
N GLN A 118 -34.62 50.17 -33.68
CA GLN A 118 -33.48 51.08 -33.60
C GLN A 118 -33.14 51.36 -32.13
N GLY A 119 -32.06 50.78 -31.64
CA GLY A 119 -31.59 50.94 -30.26
C GLY A 119 -30.54 49.90 -29.85
N TYR A 120 -29.97 50.06 -28.66
CA TYR A 120 -29.03 49.09 -28.11
C TYR A 120 -29.74 47.79 -27.71
N SER A 121 -29.10 46.65 -27.98
CA SER A 121 -29.63 45.31 -27.67
C SER A 121 -30.04 45.17 -26.21
N LEU A 122 -29.22 45.65 -25.27
CA LEU A 122 -29.51 45.66 -23.83
C LEU A 122 -30.88 46.29 -23.50
N GLU A 123 -31.23 47.41 -24.15
CA GLU A 123 -32.48 48.13 -23.87
C GLU A 123 -33.69 47.45 -24.51
N ILE A 124 -33.52 46.99 -25.76
CA ILE A 124 -34.58 46.33 -26.53
C ILE A 124 -34.92 44.96 -25.94
N LEU A 125 -33.91 44.14 -25.64
CA LEU A 125 -34.09 42.78 -25.12
C LEU A 125 -34.71 42.77 -23.71
N LYS A 126 -34.40 43.76 -22.86
CA LYS A 126 -35.07 43.94 -21.56
C LYS A 126 -36.57 44.22 -21.68
N ARG A 127 -37.01 44.77 -22.81
CA ARG A 127 -38.41 45.10 -23.11
C ARG A 127 -39.03 44.13 -24.11
N TRP A 128 -38.40 42.98 -24.35
CA TRP A 128 -38.83 42.03 -25.36
C TRP A 128 -40.29 41.61 -25.22
N GLY A 129 -40.73 41.32 -23.99
CA GLY A 129 -42.12 40.95 -23.68
C GLY A 129 -43.12 42.04 -24.06
N GLU A 130 -42.83 43.29 -23.68
CA GLU A 130 -43.64 44.47 -24.05
C GLU A 130 -43.71 44.69 -25.57
N LEU A 131 -42.58 44.52 -26.26
CA LEU A 131 -42.44 44.84 -27.68
C LEU A 131 -42.99 43.76 -28.63
N THR A 132 -43.10 42.53 -28.14
CA THR A 132 -43.42 41.35 -28.98
C THR A 132 -44.61 40.53 -28.47
N GLY A 133 -45.06 40.74 -27.23
CA GLY A 133 -46.08 39.92 -26.58
C GLY A 133 -45.55 38.58 -26.12
N ASP A 134 -44.37 38.58 -25.48
CA ASP A 134 -43.68 37.39 -24.93
C ASP A 134 -43.44 36.26 -25.96
N LYS A 135 -43.22 36.63 -27.23
CA LYS A 135 -42.92 35.63 -28.27
C LYS A 135 -41.55 35.00 -28.02
N THR A 136 -41.50 33.68 -28.03
CA THR A 136 -40.25 32.91 -27.95
C THR A 136 -39.52 32.86 -29.29
N ILE A 137 -38.19 32.83 -29.25
CA ILE A 137 -37.33 32.95 -30.44
C ILE A 137 -36.90 31.56 -30.94
N ASP A 138 -37.01 31.31 -32.25
CA ASP A 138 -36.60 30.06 -32.90
C ASP A 138 -35.13 30.11 -33.35
N PHE A 139 -34.65 31.28 -33.81
CA PHE A 139 -33.27 31.48 -34.21
C PHE A 139 -32.74 32.85 -33.81
N VAL A 140 -31.50 32.89 -33.33
CA VAL A 140 -30.77 34.12 -32.98
C VAL A 140 -29.47 34.15 -33.77
N PHE A 141 -29.14 35.31 -34.33
CA PHE A 141 -27.82 35.61 -34.89
C PHE A 141 -27.22 36.84 -34.16
N ILE A 142 -26.09 36.65 -33.48
CA ILE A 142 -25.36 37.69 -32.75
C ILE A 142 -24.14 38.11 -33.57
N ASP A 143 -24.19 39.33 -34.11
CA ASP A 143 -23.19 39.95 -34.99
C ASP A 143 -23.13 41.47 -34.75
N GLY A 144 -23.19 41.86 -33.48
CA GLY A 144 -23.24 43.25 -33.02
C GLY A 144 -21.86 43.79 -32.64
N SER A 145 -21.65 43.96 -31.33
CA SER A 145 -20.35 44.34 -30.77
C SER A 145 -19.46 43.10 -30.62
N HIS A 146 -18.15 43.24 -30.87
CA HIS A 146 -17.16 42.18 -30.62
C HIS A 146 -16.45 42.32 -29.27
N GLU A 147 -16.92 43.25 -28.42
CA GLU A 147 -16.46 43.36 -27.04
C GLU A 147 -17.06 42.24 -26.19
N TYR A 148 -16.21 41.55 -25.43
CA TYR A 148 -16.59 40.37 -24.64
C TYR A 148 -17.85 40.60 -23.77
N VAL A 149 -17.91 41.74 -23.07
CA VAL A 149 -19.03 42.07 -22.17
C VAL A 149 -20.34 42.24 -22.93
N ASP A 150 -20.29 42.81 -24.13
CA ASP A 150 -21.48 43.06 -24.94
C ASP A 150 -22.01 41.73 -25.52
N VAL A 151 -21.12 40.91 -26.11
CA VAL A 151 -21.49 39.58 -26.62
C VAL A 151 -22.05 38.69 -25.51
N LEU A 152 -21.42 38.70 -24.33
CA LEU A 152 -21.89 37.95 -23.17
C LEU A 152 -23.26 38.46 -22.69
N THR A 153 -23.48 39.77 -22.73
CA THR A 153 -24.76 40.39 -22.38
C THR A 153 -25.86 39.98 -23.35
N ASP A 154 -25.59 40.02 -24.65
CA ASP A 154 -26.54 39.60 -25.69
C ASP A 154 -26.87 38.11 -25.55
N PHE A 155 -25.86 37.25 -25.39
CA PHE A 155 -26.04 35.83 -25.11
C PHE A 155 -26.95 35.60 -23.88
N GLY A 156 -26.62 36.24 -22.76
CA GLY A 156 -27.34 36.06 -21.49
C GLY A 156 -28.78 36.56 -21.52
N LEU A 157 -29.07 37.61 -22.29
CA LEU A 157 -30.43 38.13 -22.46
C LEU A 157 -31.26 37.33 -23.46
N LEU A 158 -30.63 36.83 -24.54
CA LEU A 158 -31.33 36.08 -25.59
C LEU A 158 -31.63 34.64 -25.18
N LEU A 159 -30.70 33.95 -24.52
CA LEU A 159 -30.85 32.54 -24.14
C LEU A 159 -32.18 32.23 -23.42
N PRO A 160 -32.65 32.99 -22.40
CA PRO A 160 -33.93 32.71 -21.73
C PRO A 160 -35.16 33.04 -22.60
N LEU A 161 -35.01 33.80 -23.68
CA LEU A 161 -36.10 34.16 -24.61
C LEU A 161 -36.25 33.12 -25.75
N MET A 162 -35.32 32.18 -25.86
CA MET A 162 -35.32 31.18 -26.92
C MET A 162 -36.23 29.99 -26.61
N LYS A 163 -36.77 29.39 -27.67
CA LYS A 163 -37.42 28.09 -27.58
C LYS A 163 -36.39 27.02 -27.24
N VAL A 164 -36.83 26.04 -26.46
CA VAL A 164 -36.20 24.73 -26.33
C VAL A 164 -36.03 24.15 -27.75
N GLY A 165 -34.80 23.76 -28.11
CA GLY A 165 -34.47 23.31 -29.46
C GLY A 165 -34.26 24.41 -30.52
N GLY A 166 -34.38 25.69 -30.14
CA GLY A 166 -34.06 26.83 -31.01
C GLY A 166 -32.55 26.95 -31.28
N TRP A 167 -32.16 27.74 -32.27
CA TRP A 167 -30.78 27.84 -32.74
C TRP A 167 -30.16 29.21 -32.43
N MET A 168 -28.91 29.25 -31.99
CA MET A 168 -28.19 30.48 -31.71
C MET A 168 -26.85 30.47 -32.43
N ALA A 169 -26.62 31.49 -33.26
CA ALA A 169 -25.40 31.70 -34.00
C ALA A 169 -24.64 32.93 -33.52
N PHE A 170 -23.32 32.82 -33.54
CA PHE A 170 -22.36 33.87 -33.26
C PHE A 170 -21.51 34.09 -34.50
N HIS A 171 -21.33 35.36 -34.87
CA HIS A 171 -20.37 35.73 -35.90
C HIS A 171 -18.98 35.93 -35.30
N ASP A 172 -17.95 35.83 -36.15
CA ASP A 172 -16.58 36.16 -35.80
C ASP A 172 -15.99 35.40 -34.58
N VAL A 173 -16.30 34.12 -34.46
CA VAL A 173 -15.69 33.19 -33.50
C VAL A 173 -14.27 32.80 -33.95
N VAL A 174 -13.34 33.75 -33.81
CA VAL A 174 -11.92 33.62 -34.17
C VAL A 174 -11.05 34.50 -33.27
N GLU A 175 -9.77 34.15 -33.12
CA GLU A 175 -8.82 34.84 -32.23
C GLU A 175 -8.69 36.36 -32.47
N THR A 176 -8.92 36.84 -33.71
CA THR A 176 -8.90 38.29 -34.02
C THR A 176 -10.03 39.07 -33.37
N TRP A 177 -11.10 38.37 -32.97
CA TRP A 177 -12.29 38.91 -32.33
C TRP A 177 -12.53 38.20 -30.99
N PRO A 178 -11.70 38.49 -29.97
CA PRO A 178 -11.64 37.71 -28.74
C PRO A 178 -12.96 37.70 -27.96
N GLY A 179 -13.82 38.72 -28.10
CA GLY A 179 -15.12 38.72 -27.41
C GLY A 179 -16.02 37.58 -27.85
N SER A 180 -16.29 37.47 -29.16
CA SER A 180 -17.08 36.39 -29.74
C SER A 180 -16.42 35.02 -29.53
N ASP A 181 -15.09 34.95 -29.73
CA ASP A 181 -14.33 33.72 -29.55
C ASP A 181 -14.42 33.16 -28.12
N TYR A 182 -14.18 34.00 -27.10
CA TYR A 182 -14.25 33.58 -25.71
C TYR A 182 -15.68 33.25 -25.27
N VAL A 183 -16.68 34.05 -25.66
CA VAL A 183 -18.08 33.73 -25.29
C VAL A 183 -18.50 32.39 -25.87
N TRP A 184 -18.13 32.09 -27.13
CA TRP A 184 -18.43 30.80 -27.73
C TRP A 184 -17.71 29.66 -27.01
N HIS A 185 -16.37 29.72 -26.94
CA HIS A 185 -15.55 28.61 -26.48
C HIS A 185 -15.64 28.34 -24.97
N ASP A 186 -15.85 29.37 -24.15
CA ASP A 186 -15.87 29.23 -22.70
C ASP A 186 -17.28 29.00 -22.15
N ILE A 187 -18.32 29.44 -22.86
CA ILE A 187 -19.70 29.50 -22.32
C ILE A 187 -20.72 28.89 -23.27
N ALA A 188 -20.96 29.50 -24.44
CA ALA A 188 -22.11 29.17 -25.27
C ALA A 188 -22.06 27.73 -25.78
N LYS A 189 -20.88 27.24 -26.20
CA LYS A 189 -20.67 25.86 -26.68
C LYS A 189 -21.02 24.78 -25.65
N PHE A 190 -20.97 25.08 -24.35
CA PHE A 190 -21.36 24.12 -23.30
C PHE A 190 -22.84 24.21 -22.92
N ARG A 191 -23.47 25.35 -23.20
CA ARG A 191 -24.90 25.61 -22.98
C ARG A 191 -25.78 25.17 -24.16
N LEU A 192 -25.18 25.09 -25.34
CA LEU A 192 -25.81 24.64 -26.58
C LEU A 192 -25.37 23.20 -26.91
N THR A 193 -26.02 22.60 -27.89
CA THR A 193 -25.73 21.27 -28.45
C THR A 193 -25.76 21.34 -29.99
N ASP A 194 -25.53 20.22 -30.69
CA ASP A 194 -25.61 20.11 -32.16
C ASP A 194 -24.88 21.23 -32.90
N HIS A 195 -23.60 21.43 -32.58
CA HIS A 195 -22.83 22.54 -33.10
C HIS A 195 -22.59 22.45 -34.61
N GLU A 196 -22.87 23.54 -35.32
CA GLU A 196 -22.61 23.73 -36.74
C GLU A 196 -21.71 24.95 -36.94
N TYR A 197 -20.89 24.93 -38.00
CA TYR A 197 -19.93 25.99 -38.27
C TYR A 197 -19.93 26.36 -39.76
N SER A 198 -19.74 27.64 -40.06
CA SER A 198 -19.44 28.15 -41.40
C SER A 198 -18.35 29.21 -41.29
N THR A 199 -17.12 28.83 -41.63
CA THR A 199 -15.91 29.66 -41.46
C THR A 199 -15.77 30.19 -40.01
N THR A 200 -15.97 31.49 -39.79
CA THR A 200 -15.91 32.15 -38.47
C THR A 200 -17.26 32.20 -37.76
N LEU A 201 -18.33 31.67 -38.36
CA LEU A 201 -19.66 31.59 -37.75
C LEU A 201 -19.79 30.26 -37.01
N ALA A 202 -20.17 30.32 -35.74
CA ALA A 202 -20.50 29.15 -34.94
C ALA A 202 -21.97 29.17 -34.51
N CYS A 203 -22.64 28.04 -34.58
CA CYS A 203 -24.07 27.92 -34.31
C CYS A 203 -24.34 26.69 -33.44
N GLY A 204 -25.24 26.81 -32.48
CA GLY A 204 -25.63 25.69 -31.60
C GLY A 204 -27.11 25.72 -31.27
N ARG A 205 -27.65 24.55 -30.93
CA ARG A 205 -29.05 24.36 -30.55
C ARG A 205 -29.22 24.48 -29.05
N VAL A 206 -30.23 25.21 -28.60
CA VAL A 206 -30.63 25.30 -27.19
C VAL A 206 -31.08 23.92 -26.74
N LYS A 207 -30.42 23.39 -25.70
CA LYS A 207 -30.70 22.06 -25.16
C LYS A 207 -32.18 21.90 -24.78
N THR A 208 -32.70 20.70 -25.02
CA THR A 208 -34.05 20.33 -24.64
C THR A 208 -34.14 20.01 -23.15
N ALA A 209 -35.36 20.07 -22.61
CA ALA A 209 -35.59 19.63 -21.23
C ALA A 209 -35.21 18.15 -21.02
N GLN A 210 -35.36 17.32 -22.07
CA GLN A 210 -34.95 15.92 -22.04
C GLN A 210 -33.43 15.79 -21.96
N GLU A 211 -32.69 16.46 -22.85
CA GLU A 211 -31.21 16.44 -22.85
C GLU A 211 -30.64 16.94 -21.51
N LEU A 212 -31.21 18.01 -20.95
CA LEU A 212 -30.81 18.51 -19.63
C LEU A 212 -31.11 17.51 -18.51
N CYS A 213 -32.24 16.80 -18.57
CA CYS A 213 -32.59 15.76 -17.61
C CYS A 213 -31.65 14.54 -17.72
N GLU A 214 -31.29 14.12 -18.93
CA GLU A 214 -30.35 13.04 -19.18
C GLU A 214 -28.96 13.39 -18.63
N GLU A 215 -28.45 14.61 -18.88
CA GLU A 215 -27.19 15.09 -18.28
C GLU A 215 -27.25 15.12 -16.74
N LEU A 216 -28.37 15.53 -16.16
CA LEU A 216 -28.56 15.53 -14.70
C LEU A 216 -28.60 14.10 -14.12
N GLN A 217 -29.17 13.14 -14.86
CA GLN A 217 -29.17 11.72 -14.47
C GLN A 217 -27.77 11.13 -14.52
N GLU A 218 -27.03 11.35 -15.61
CA GLU A 218 -25.63 10.92 -15.73
C GLU A 218 -24.76 11.51 -14.62
N LEU A 219 -24.91 12.80 -14.31
CA LEU A 219 -24.21 13.44 -13.20
C LEU A 219 -24.57 12.82 -11.84
N HIS A 220 -25.82 12.41 -11.65
CA HIS A 220 -26.25 11.74 -10.42
C HIS A 220 -25.64 10.33 -10.29
N GLU A 221 -25.58 9.58 -11.39
CA GLU A 221 -24.93 8.27 -11.44
C GLU A 221 -23.43 8.38 -11.17
N LEU A 222 -22.74 9.30 -11.83
CA LEU A 222 -21.32 9.57 -11.60
C LEU A 222 -21.03 9.95 -10.14
N ARG A 223 -21.87 10.80 -9.54
CA ARG A 223 -21.76 11.16 -8.13
C ARG A 223 -21.92 9.93 -7.22
N THR A 224 -22.86 9.04 -7.56
CA THR A 224 -23.10 7.82 -6.79
C THR A 224 -21.88 6.89 -6.85
N VAL A 225 -21.30 6.68 -8.03
CA VAL A 225 -20.08 5.88 -8.22
C VAL A 225 -18.89 6.50 -7.47
N LEU A 226 -18.75 7.83 -7.49
CA LEU A 226 -17.68 8.52 -6.79
C LEU A 226 -17.74 8.27 -5.27
N VAL A 227 -18.93 8.37 -4.67
CA VAL A 227 -19.12 8.11 -3.23
C VAL A 227 -18.81 6.66 -2.89
N GLN A 228 -19.25 5.70 -3.70
CA GLN A 228 -18.94 4.28 -3.51
C GLN A 228 -17.43 4.01 -3.58
N SER A 229 -16.73 4.62 -4.55
CA SER A 229 -15.28 4.48 -4.69
C SER A 229 -14.53 5.03 -3.48
N GLN A 230 -14.98 6.16 -2.91
CA GLN A 230 -14.40 6.73 -1.69
C GLN A 230 -14.58 5.82 -0.48
N GLN A 231 -15.78 5.24 -0.29
CA GLN A 231 -16.06 4.30 0.80
C GLN A 231 -15.21 3.02 0.70
N LEU A 232 -15.02 2.50 -0.52
CA LEU A 232 -14.15 1.34 -0.75
C LEU A 232 -12.67 1.67 -0.45
N GLN A 233 -12.22 2.87 -0.81
CA GLN A 233 -10.86 3.32 -0.51
C GLN A 233 -10.62 3.43 1.00
N GLU A 234 -11.56 4.00 1.75
CA GLU A 234 -11.50 4.07 3.22
C GLU A 234 -11.49 2.68 3.85
N SER A 235 -12.36 1.77 3.40
CA SER A 235 -12.41 0.40 3.89
C SER A 235 -11.10 -0.35 3.63
N GLY A 236 -10.54 -0.21 2.42
CA GLY A 236 -9.24 -0.79 2.08
C GLY A 236 -8.09 -0.23 2.91
N SER A 237 -8.13 1.05 3.25
CA SER A 237 -7.14 1.68 4.14
C SER A 237 -7.20 1.07 5.55
N ILE A 238 -8.39 0.85 6.10
CA ILE A 238 -8.59 0.23 7.41
C ILE A 238 -8.08 -1.21 7.41
N GLU A 239 -8.40 -2.01 6.39
CA GLU A 239 -7.91 -3.40 6.28
C GLU A 239 -6.38 -3.48 6.16
N LEU A 240 -5.76 -2.53 5.46
CA LEU A 240 -4.32 -2.42 5.33
C LEU A 240 -3.67 -2.12 6.69
N GLU A 241 -4.19 -1.16 7.44
CA GLU A 241 -3.70 -0.80 8.78
C GLU A 241 -3.82 -1.99 9.75
N GLN A 242 -4.94 -2.71 9.72
CA GLN A 242 -5.12 -3.93 10.51
C GLN A 242 -4.10 -5.02 10.14
N SER A 243 -3.85 -5.21 8.84
CA SER A 243 -2.86 -6.19 8.36
C SER A 243 -1.43 -5.81 8.76
N GLN A 244 -1.07 -4.53 8.69
CA GLN A 244 0.23 -4.03 9.17
C GLN A 244 0.40 -4.24 10.67
N THR A 245 -0.66 -4.00 11.45
CA THR A 245 -0.64 -4.23 12.90
C THR A 245 -0.44 -5.70 13.23
N LYS A 246 -1.15 -6.61 12.55
CA LYS A 246 -0.97 -8.06 12.72
C LYS A 246 0.43 -8.52 12.31
N LEU A 247 0.97 -7.96 11.22
CA LEU A 247 2.33 -8.27 10.78
C LEU A 247 3.36 -7.87 11.83
N LYS A 248 3.23 -6.68 12.42
CA LYS A 248 4.10 -6.21 13.50
C LYS A 248 4.03 -7.13 14.73
N GLN A 249 2.83 -7.50 15.16
CA GLN A 249 2.64 -8.46 16.26
C GLN A 249 3.32 -9.81 15.98
N THR A 250 3.23 -10.29 14.74
CA THR A 250 3.86 -11.54 14.32
C THR A 250 5.39 -11.42 14.32
N GLN A 251 5.93 -10.27 13.90
CA GLN A 251 7.37 -10.00 13.96
C GLN A 251 7.89 -9.95 15.41
N ASP A 252 7.16 -9.27 16.31
CA ASP A 252 7.50 -9.19 17.73
C ASP A 252 7.51 -10.60 18.37
N GLN A 253 6.50 -11.43 18.06
CA GLN A 253 6.45 -12.81 18.55
C GLN A 253 7.59 -13.67 18.01
N LEU A 254 7.96 -13.49 16.73
CA LEU A 254 9.08 -14.20 16.13
C LEU A 254 10.40 -13.83 16.83
N GLN A 255 10.61 -12.55 17.13
CA GLN A 255 11.79 -12.11 17.86
C GLN A 255 11.84 -12.73 19.26
N GLN A 256 10.73 -12.71 20.00
CA GLN A 256 10.66 -13.34 21.33
C GLN A 256 10.99 -14.84 21.27
N ASN A 257 10.45 -15.54 20.28
CA ASN A 257 10.73 -16.97 20.11
C ASN A 257 12.21 -17.23 19.75
N GLN A 258 12.85 -16.34 18.99
CA GLN A 258 14.28 -16.44 18.69
C GLN A 258 15.14 -16.25 19.94
N GLU A 259 14.78 -15.32 20.82
CA GLU A 259 15.46 -15.10 22.10
C GLU A 259 15.32 -16.32 23.02
N GLN A 260 14.12 -16.88 23.14
CA GLN A 260 13.89 -18.12 23.92
C GLN A 260 14.66 -19.32 23.36
N LEU A 261 14.75 -19.45 22.04
CA LEU A 261 15.52 -20.49 21.39
C LEU A 261 17.01 -20.36 21.72
N HIS A 262 17.53 -19.12 21.75
CA HIS A 262 18.92 -18.86 22.12
C HIS A 262 19.19 -19.25 23.58
N GLU A 263 18.32 -18.85 24.51
CA GLU A 263 18.43 -19.21 25.92
C GLU A 263 18.39 -20.73 26.14
N THR A 264 17.46 -21.41 25.45
CA THR A 264 17.36 -22.88 25.51
C THR A 264 18.63 -23.55 24.99
N LYS A 265 19.24 -23.01 23.93
CA LYS A 265 20.51 -23.51 23.38
C LYS A 265 21.66 -23.36 24.38
N ASP A 266 21.73 -22.23 25.08
CA ASP A 266 22.76 -21.98 26.09
C ASP A 266 22.60 -22.92 27.29
N GLN A 267 21.38 -23.15 27.76
CA GLN A 267 21.08 -24.11 28.81
C GLN A 267 21.44 -25.55 28.41
N LEU A 268 21.18 -25.93 27.15
CA LEU A 268 21.58 -27.22 26.62
C LEU A 268 23.10 -27.39 26.62
N GLN A 269 23.84 -26.36 26.20
CA GLN A 269 25.31 -26.38 26.24
C GLN A 269 25.83 -26.52 27.66
N GLN A 270 25.28 -25.77 28.61
CA GLN A 270 25.67 -25.86 30.02
C GLN A 270 25.40 -27.27 30.58
N THR A 271 24.27 -27.87 30.23
CA THR A 271 23.93 -29.24 30.65
C THR A 271 24.90 -30.26 30.05
N GLN A 272 25.29 -30.08 28.79
CA GLN A 272 26.28 -30.92 28.12
C GLN A 272 27.66 -30.83 28.80
N ASP A 273 28.09 -29.62 29.18
CA ASP A 273 29.36 -29.41 29.89
C ASP A 273 29.35 -30.06 31.28
N GLN A 274 28.24 -29.95 32.02
CA GLN A 274 28.06 -30.61 33.31
C GLN A 274 28.07 -32.15 33.19
N LEU A 275 27.47 -32.69 32.13
CA LEU A 275 27.48 -34.11 31.86
C LEU A 275 28.92 -34.60 31.60
N GLN A 276 29.69 -33.86 30.79
CA GLN A 276 31.09 -34.18 30.54
C GLN A 276 31.93 -34.15 31.83
N GLN A 277 31.75 -33.11 32.66
CA GLN A 277 32.44 -33.02 33.95
C GLN A 277 32.09 -34.20 34.87
N THR A 278 30.83 -34.60 34.91
CA THR A 278 30.37 -35.76 35.70
C THR A 278 30.98 -37.06 35.18
N GLN A 279 31.06 -37.22 33.86
CA GLN A 279 31.69 -38.36 33.21
C GLN A 279 33.19 -38.45 33.59
N ASP A 280 33.91 -37.33 33.56
CA ASP A 280 35.33 -37.28 33.94
C ASP A 280 35.54 -37.61 35.42
N GLN A 281 34.64 -37.13 36.31
CA GLN A 281 34.67 -37.49 37.72
C GLN A 281 34.46 -38.99 37.95
N LEU A 282 33.52 -39.60 37.21
CA LEU A 282 33.24 -41.03 37.30
C LEU A 282 34.43 -41.88 36.82
N GLN A 283 35.09 -41.48 35.73
CA GLN A 283 36.32 -42.12 35.27
C GLN A 283 37.43 -42.06 36.33
N ASN A 284 37.63 -40.89 36.95
CA ASN A 284 38.60 -40.72 38.03
C ASN A 284 38.27 -41.57 39.27
N ALA A 285 37.00 -41.67 39.64
CA ALA A 285 36.55 -42.52 40.74
C ALA A 285 36.81 -44.00 40.45
N ASN A 286 36.51 -44.46 39.23
CA ASN A 286 36.79 -45.83 38.80
C ASN A 286 38.28 -46.14 38.84
N ALA A 287 39.15 -45.24 38.35
CA ALA A 287 40.60 -45.43 38.43
C ALA A 287 41.09 -45.55 39.90
N LYS A 288 40.52 -44.77 40.83
CA LYS A 288 40.83 -44.90 42.26
C LYS A 288 40.38 -46.23 42.84
N ILE A 289 39.21 -46.74 42.43
CA ILE A 289 38.71 -48.05 42.84
C ILE A 289 39.65 -49.16 42.34
N GLU A 290 40.09 -49.13 41.09
CA GLU A 290 41.05 -50.11 40.53
C GLU A 290 42.38 -50.12 41.30
N VAL A 291 42.91 -48.94 41.62
CA VAL A 291 44.11 -48.81 42.47
C VAL A 291 43.86 -49.37 43.87
N GLY A 292 42.68 -49.11 44.44
CA GLY A 292 42.27 -49.64 45.74
C GLY A 292 42.17 -51.17 45.75
N GLN A 293 41.54 -51.76 44.73
CA GLN A 293 41.46 -53.21 44.53
C GLN A 293 42.85 -53.84 44.42
N THR A 294 43.75 -53.22 43.64
CA THR A 294 45.13 -53.69 43.49
C THR A 294 45.87 -53.69 44.84
N LYS A 295 45.73 -52.62 45.63
CA LYS A 295 46.33 -52.54 46.99
C LYS A 295 45.74 -53.56 47.95
N LEU A 296 44.42 -53.78 47.89
CA LEU A 296 43.74 -54.79 48.69
C LEU A 296 44.28 -56.18 48.38
N GLN A 297 44.41 -56.53 47.09
CA GLN A 297 45.00 -57.79 46.67
C GLN A 297 46.43 -57.96 47.20
N GLN A 298 47.27 -56.93 47.07
CA GLN A 298 48.63 -56.96 47.61
C GLN A 298 48.66 -57.18 49.13
N THR A 299 47.75 -56.56 49.87
CA THR A 299 47.64 -56.74 51.32
C THR A 299 47.16 -58.14 51.67
N GLN A 300 46.22 -58.70 50.91
CA GLN A 300 45.75 -60.07 51.08
C GLN A 300 46.88 -61.08 50.82
N ASP A 301 47.68 -60.88 49.78
CA ASP A 301 48.85 -61.72 49.47
C ASP A 301 49.89 -61.65 50.60
N GLN A 302 50.18 -60.45 51.12
CA GLN A 302 51.08 -60.27 52.26
C GLN A 302 50.56 -60.93 53.54
N LEU A 303 49.26 -60.83 53.80
CA LEU A 303 48.63 -61.49 54.94
C LEU A 303 48.76 -63.01 54.83
N GLN A 304 48.53 -63.58 53.65
CA GLN A 304 48.72 -65.01 53.40
C GLN A 304 50.17 -65.44 53.66
N GLN A 305 51.15 -64.70 53.13
CA GLN A 305 52.57 -64.97 53.38
C GLN A 305 52.90 -64.92 54.87
N THR A 306 52.37 -63.93 55.59
CA THR A 306 52.57 -63.79 57.04
C THR A 306 51.94 -64.97 57.80
N GLN A 307 50.76 -65.42 57.38
CA GLN A 307 50.08 -66.57 57.97
C GLN A 307 50.87 -67.87 57.74
N GLU A 308 51.44 -68.07 56.55
CA GLU A 308 52.34 -69.19 56.24
C GLU A 308 53.61 -69.16 57.10
N GLN A 309 54.24 -67.98 57.25
CA GLN A 309 55.39 -67.81 58.15
C GLN A 309 55.05 -68.12 59.61
N LEU A 310 53.87 -67.69 60.09
CA LEU A 310 53.40 -67.97 61.43
C LEU A 310 53.19 -69.49 61.63
N GLN A 311 52.59 -70.18 60.66
CA GLN A 311 52.45 -71.64 60.70
C GLN A 311 53.80 -72.33 60.77
N ASN A 312 54.77 -71.92 59.95
CA ASN A 312 56.13 -72.47 59.99
C ASN A 312 56.79 -72.24 61.37
N THR A 313 56.69 -71.02 61.90
CA THR A 313 57.23 -70.69 63.23
C THR A 313 56.55 -71.52 64.33
N GLN A 314 55.23 -71.76 64.23
CA GLN A 314 54.49 -72.61 65.16
C GLN A 314 54.98 -74.06 65.11
N VAL A 315 55.26 -74.59 63.91
CA VAL A 315 55.82 -75.93 63.73
C VAL A 315 57.21 -76.02 64.38
N GLU A 316 58.07 -75.03 64.13
CA GLU A 316 59.41 -74.95 64.75
C GLU A 316 59.32 -74.86 66.28
N LEU A 317 58.38 -74.08 66.81
CA LEU A 317 58.15 -73.96 68.26
C LEU A 317 57.75 -75.30 68.88
N VAL A 318 56.82 -76.03 68.26
CA VAL A 318 56.41 -77.38 68.73
C VAL A 318 57.58 -78.35 68.70
N GLN A 319 58.42 -78.30 67.65
CA GLN A 319 59.63 -79.12 67.59
C GLN A 319 60.61 -78.78 68.73
N SER A 320 60.82 -77.49 69.01
CA SER A 320 61.66 -77.02 70.11
C SER A 320 61.12 -77.44 71.48
N GLN A 321 59.81 -77.34 71.70
CA GLN A 321 59.15 -77.83 72.93
C GLN A 321 59.35 -79.34 73.12
N LYS A 322 59.15 -80.15 72.08
CA LYS A 322 59.41 -81.60 72.12
C LYS A 322 60.88 -81.90 72.45
N LEU A 323 61.80 -81.13 71.89
CA LEU A 323 63.22 -81.27 72.19
C LEU A 323 63.52 -80.94 73.66
N GLN A 324 62.89 -79.89 74.20
CA GLN A 324 62.99 -79.52 75.61
C GLN A 324 62.45 -80.60 76.55
N GLU A 325 61.30 -81.21 76.24
CA GLU A 325 60.74 -82.35 77.00
C GLU A 325 61.67 -83.56 76.99
N SER A 326 62.22 -83.91 75.81
CA SER A 326 63.20 -84.98 75.67
C SER A 326 64.44 -84.73 76.54
N LYS A 327 65.00 -83.51 76.49
CA LYS A 327 66.14 -83.11 77.31
C LYS A 327 65.82 -83.10 78.81
N SER A 328 64.62 -82.69 79.21
CA SER A 328 64.18 -82.73 80.61
C SER A 328 64.08 -84.17 81.12
N THR A 329 63.56 -85.08 80.31
CA THR A 329 63.48 -86.52 80.61
C THR A 329 64.87 -87.12 80.77
N GLU A 330 65.78 -86.81 79.85
CA GLU A 330 67.18 -87.24 79.90
C GLU A 330 67.87 -86.72 81.18
N LEU A 331 67.60 -85.47 81.56
CA LEU A 331 68.11 -84.86 82.79
C LEU A 331 67.56 -85.55 84.05
N GLN A 332 66.27 -85.88 84.10
CA GLN A 332 65.66 -86.64 85.20
C GLN A 332 66.29 -88.02 85.33
N GLN A 333 66.51 -88.71 84.21
CA GLN A 333 67.15 -90.02 84.21
C GLN A 333 68.60 -89.92 84.73
N THR A 334 69.33 -88.89 84.32
CA THR A 334 70.68 -88.62 84.83
C THR A 334 70.67 -88.31 86.33
N GLN A 335 69.68 -87.54 86.82
CA GLN A 335 69.52 -87.25 88.25
C GLN A 335 69.16 -88.50 89.05
N TYR A 336 68.34 -89.39 88.49
CA TYR A 336 68.00 -90.68 89.08
C TYR A 336 69.24 -91.56 89.20
N GLU A 337 70.04 -91.69 88.14
CA GLU A 337 71.32 -92.42 88.16
C GLU A 337 72.30 -91.82 89.16
N LEU A 338 72.38 -90.49 89.25
CA LEU A 338 73.19 -89.79 90.25
C LEU A 338 72.71 -90.09 91.68
N HIS A 339 71.40 -90.14 91.91
CA HIS A 339 70.85 -90.47 93.22
C HIS A 339 71.11 -91.93 93.59
N HIS A 340 70.94 -92.84 92.63
CA HIS A 340 71.23 -94.26 92.79
C HIS A 340 72.71 -94.48 93.14
N THR A 341 73.64 -93.88 92.40
CA THR A 341 75.07 -93.96 92.71
C THR A 341 75.41 -93.34 94.07
N LYS A 342 74.76 -92.23 94.47
CA LYS A 342 74.90 -91.69 95.84
C LYS A 342 74.42 -92.68 96.91
N LEU A 343 73.31 -93.37 96.69
CA LEU A 343 72.80 -94.41 97.59
C LEU A 343 73.75 -95.62 97.64
N GLU A 344 74.32 -96.05 96.52
CA GLU A 344 75.35 -97.10 96.49
C GLU A 344 76.60 -96.68 97.28
N VAL A 345 77.08 -95.46 97.11
CA VAL A 345 78.21 -94.93 97.90
C VAL A 345 77.85 -94.86 99.40
N ALA A 346 76.64 -94.46 99.75
CA ALA A 346 76.18 -94.46 101.14
C ALA A 346 76.09 -95.88 101.72
N ALA A 347 75.58 -96.85 100.95
CA ALA A 347 75.56 -98.27 101.31
C ALA A 347 76.99 -98.84 101.47
N MET A 348 77.91 -98.49 100.56
CA MET A 348 79.34 -98.83 100.67
C MET A 348 79.93 -98.29 101.99
N LYS A 349 79.58 -97.06 102.41
CA LYS A 349 80.07 -96.47 103.68
C LYS A 349 79.52 -97.13 104.95
N THR A 350 78.43 -97.89 104.87
CA THR A 350 77.82 -98.59 106.02
C THR A 350 78.17 -100.08 106.09
N SER A 351 78.80 -100.62 105.04
CA SER A 351 79.29 -101.98 104.94
C SER A 351 80.26 -102.37 106.07
N LYS A 352 80.23 -103.65 106.46
CA LYS A 352 81.13 -104.25 107.47
C LYS A 352 82.60 -103.97 107.14
N PHE A 353 82.97 -103.91 105.86
CA PHE A 353 84.33 -103.58 105.39
C PHE A 353 84.72 -102.12 105.70
N TRP A 354 83.81 -101.16 105.50
CA TRP A 354 84.04 -99.74 105.78
C TRP A 354 84.03 -99.43 107.29
N LYS A 355 83.21 -100.16 108.06
CA LYS A 355 83.21 -100.11 109.54
C LYS A 355 84.48 -100.71 110.15
N LEU A 356 85.00 -101.81 109.58
CA LEU A 356 86.32 -102.37 109.91
C LEU A 356 87.45 -101.40 109.54
N ARG A 357 87.40 -100.77 108.36
CA ARG A 357 88.37 -99.75 107.92
C ARG A 357 88.38 -98.54 108.86
N SER A 358 87.21 -98.03 109.28
CA SER A 358 87.10 -96.89 110.20
C SER A 358 87.51 -97.23 111.66
N HIS A 359 87.29 -98.47 112.13
CA HIS A 359 87.82 -98.93 113.43
C HIS A 359 89.33 -99.23 113.39
N TRP A 360 89.85 -99.73 112.26
CA TRP A 360 91.27 -99.92 112.01
C TRP A 360 92.05 -98.59 111.99
N PHE A 361 91.53 -97.54 111.35
CA PHE A 361 92.14 -96.21 111.40
C PHE A 361 92.13 -95.60 112.82
N LYS A 362 91.11 -95.87 113.65
CA LYS A 362 91.10 -95.44 115.07
C LYS A 362 92.06 -96.23 115.97
N PHE A 363 92.26 -97.53 115.71
CA PHE A 363 93.21 -98.37 116.45
C PHE A 363 94.68 -98.06 116.07
N LYS A 364 94.99 -97.84 114.78
CA LYS A 364 96.35 -97.53 114.33
C LYS A 364 96.90 -96.21 114.88
N GLY A 365 96.05 -95.20 115.06
CA GLY A 365 96.44 -93.94 115.72
C GLY A 365 96.92 -94.09 117.17
N LEU A 366 96.62 -95.22 117.83
CA LEU A 366 96.96 -95.48 119.24
C LEU A 366 98.30 -96.23 119.43
N VAL A 367 98.88 -96.80 118.35
CA VAL A 367 100.10 -97.64 118.38
C VAL A 367 101.26 -97.02 117.58
N GLY A 368 101.19 -95.74 117.23
CA GLY A 368 102.33 -94.99 116.67
C GLY A 368 102.77 -95.40 115.26
N LEU A 369 101.84 -95.85 114.39
CA LEU A 369 102.10 -96.05 112.95
C LEU A 369 101.34 -95.01 112.12
N PRO A 370 101.92 -94.48 111.01
CA PRO A 370 101.38 -93.34 110.29
C PRO A 370 100.00 -93.62 109.70
N THR A 371 99.08 -92.67 109.84
CA THR A 371 97.79 -92.63 109.16
C THR A 371 97.82 -91.50 108.14
N ASP A 372 98.01 -91.86 106.87
CA ASP A 372 97.90 -90.93 105.77
C ASP A 372 96.42 -90.60 105.53
N ASN A 373 96.08 -89.34 105.77
CA ASN A 373 95.06 -88.64 104.99
C ASN A 373 95.81 -87.67 104.06
N GLN A 374 95.72 -87.91 102.76
CA GLN A 374 95.48 -86.85 101.79
C GLN A 374 94.28 -87.26 100.94
#